data_AF-A0A7Y5MU00-F1
#
_entry.id   AF-A0A7Y5MU00-F1
#
_cell.length_a   1.000
_cell.length_b   1.000
_cell.length_c   1.000
_cell.angle_alpha   90.00
_cell.angle_beta   90.00
_cell.angle_gamma   90.00
#
_symmetry.space_group_name_H-M   'P 1'
#
loop_
_entity.id
_entity.type
_entity.pdbx_description
1 polymer ?
#
loop_
_entity_poly.entity_id
_entity_poly.type
_entity_poly.pdbx_seq_one_letter_code
_entity_poly.pdbx_strand_id
1 'polypeptide(L)'
;MKSLLNCILMLFAMHAAAQVPAPAEIVKKKYATRPMSNQTIEFDGVLNDPVWNTVEWGGDFTEYQPDENTPPSHPSQFKILYDEKYLYIATRAYDSAPDSIVKRMSRRTSDSGTCFC
;
A
#
# COMPACT_ATOMS: atom_id res chain seq x y z
N MET A 1 19.01 -46.36 35.37
CA MET A 1 17.68 -45.84 34.98
C MET A 1 17.58 -44.31 35.10
N LYS A 2 17.95 -43.70 36.24
CA LYS A 2 17.91 -42.23 36.44
C LYS A 2 18.79 -41.43 35.46
N SER A 3 20.00 -41.91 35.16
CA SER A 3 20.91 -41.28 34.20
C SER A 3 20.38 -41.34 32.75
N LEU A 4 19.66 -42.41 32.37
CA LEU A 4 19.04 -42.53 31.05
C LEU A 4 17.85 -41.58 30.89
N LEU A 5 17.05 -41.42 31.95
CA LEU A 5 15.92 -40.48 31.99
C LEU A 5 16.39 -39.02 31.88
N ASN A 6 17.52 -38.68 32.52
CA ASN A 6 18.13 -37.35 32.41
C ASN A 6 18.64 -37.06 31.00
N CYS A 7 19.22 -38.04 30.29
CA CYS A 7 19.63 -37.86 28.89
C CYS A 7 18.44 -37.63 27.95
N ILE A 8 17.34 -38.35 28.16
CA ILE A 8 16.11 -38.16 27.37
C ILE A 8 15.50 -36.77 27.63
N LEU A 9 15.46 -36.31 28.88
CA LEU A 9 15.01 -34.95 29.22
C LEU A 9 15.92 -33.88 28.58
N MET A 10 17.23 -34.10 28.56
CA MET A 10 18.18 -33.17 27.98
C MET A 10 18.03 -33.08 26.45
N LEU A 11 17.79 -34.21 25.77
CA LEU A 11 17.55 -34.27 24.33
C LEU A 11 16.22 -33.62 23.93
N PHE A 12 15.18 -33.75 24.76
CA PHE A 12 13.89 -33.09 24.55
C PHE A 12 14.00 -31.56 24.68
N ALA A 13 14.76 -31.07 25.66
CA ALA A 13 15.01 -29.64 25.84
C ALA A 13 15.75 -29.01 24.64
N MET A 14 16.69 -29.74 24.01
CA MET A 14 17.38 -29.27 22.80
C MET A 14 16.46 -29.21 21.58
N HIS A 15 15.51 -30.14 21.43
CA HIS A 15 14.53 -30.10 20.34
C HIS A 15 13.57 -28.91 20.47
N ALA A 16 13.17 -28.52 21.69
CA ALA A 16 12.26 -27.41 21.90
C ALA A 16 12.89 -26.04 21.53
N ALA A 17 14.18 -25.85 21.79
CA ALA A 17 14.88 -24.60 21.46
C ALA A 17 15.11 -24.41 19.94
N ALA A 18 15.05 -25.48 19.15
CA ALA A 18 15.26 -25.43 17.70
C ALA A 18 14.00 -25.06 16.90
N GLN A 19 12.83 -25.00 17.55
CA GLN A 19 11.55 -24.69 16.90
C GLN A 19 11.16 -23.21 16.93
N VAL A 20 12.08 -22.30 17.29
CA VAL A 20 11.80 -20.86 17.17
C VAL A 20 11.61 -20.54 15.69
N PRO A 21 10.38 -20.22 15.22
CA PRO A 21 10.16 -19.88 13.83
C PRO A 21 10.97 -18.62 13.52
N ALA A 22 11.66 -18.63 12.37
CA ALA A 22 12.38 -17.46 11.91
C ALA A 22 11.41 -16.27 11.83
N PRO A 23 11.85 -15.04 12.18
CA PRO A 23 11.02 -13.86 12.01
C PRO A 23 10.49 -13.79 10.58
N ALA A 24 9.19 -13.55 10.42
CA ALA A 24 8.59 -13.40 9.10
C ALA A 24 9.30 -12.25 8.36
N GLU A 25 9.84 -12.53 7.17
CA GLU A 25 10.48 -11.51 6.34
C GLU A 25 9.40 -10.58 5.77
N ILE A 26 9.44 -9.30 6.16
CA ILE A 26 8.50 -8.30 5.65
C ILE A 26 8.88 -7.95 4.20
N VAL A 27 8.17 -8.56 3.25
CA VAL A 27 8.34 -8.27 1.82
C VAL A 27 7.85 -6.86 1.51
N LYS A 28 8.78 -5.93 1.29
CA LYS A 28 8.45 -4.55 0.92
C LYS A 28 8.04 -4.48 -0.55
N LYS A 29 6.85 -3.94 -0.84
CA LYS A 29 6.44 -3.61 -2.21
C LYS A 29 7.41 -2.58 -2.81
N LYS A 30 7.85 -2.83 -4.04
CA LYS A 30 8.71 -1.92 -4.82
C LYS A 30 7.97 -1.52 -6.08
N TYR A 31 8.04 -0.24 -6.41
CA TYR A 31 7.45 0.31 -7.63
C TYR A 31 8.55 0.95 -8.47
N ALA A 32 8.53 0.67 -9.78
CA ALA A 32 9.42 1.30 -10.74
C ALA A 32 8.71 2.48 -11.40
N THR A 33 9.43 3.59 -11.55
CA THR A 33 8.94 4.81 -12.20
C THR A 33 9.97 5.31 -13.21
N ARG A 34 9.59 6.30 -14.02
CA ARG A 34 10.43 6.91 -15.06
C ARG A 34 10.50 8.42 -14.87
N PRO A 35 11.62 9.06 -15.25
CA PRO A 35 11.71 10.50 -15.28
C PRO A 35 10.82 11.08 -16.38
N MET A 36 10.22 12.23 -16.12
CA MET A 36 9.44 12.99 -17.09
C MET A 36 10.38 13.72 -18.05
N SER A 37 10.33 13.37 -19.35
CA SER A 37 11.17 13.99 -20.38
C SER A 37 10.49 15.21 -21.01
N ASN A 38 10.73 16.41 -20.48
CA ASN A 38 10.31 17.71 -21.03
C ASN A 38 8.81 17.83 -21.42
N GLN A 39 7.95 16.97 -20.88
CA GLN A 39 6.51 17.05 -21.07
C GLN A 39 5.90 17.90 -19.95
N THR A 40 4.83 18.61 -20.26
CA THR A 40 4.07 19.40 -19.27
C THR A 40 2.84 18.61 -18.89
N ILE A 41 2.52 18.61 -17.58
CA ILE A 41 1.28 18.08 -17.03
C ILE A 41 0.37 19.27 -16.73
N GLU A 42 -0.88 19.20 -17.16
CA GLU A 42 -1.89 20.17 -16.74
C GLU A 42 -2.48 19.73 -15.39
N PHE A 43 -2.53 20.65 -14.41
CA PHE A 43 -3.07 20.35 -13.08
C PHE A 43 -4.56 20.68 -13.00
N ASP A 44 -5.35 20.07 -13.89
CA ASP A 44 -6.82 20.19 -13.93
C ASP A 44 -7.54 19.04 -13.20
N GLY A 45 -6.78 18.01 -12.77
CA GLY A 45 -7.30 16.81 -12.13
C GLY A 45 -7.71 15.70 -13.10
N VAL A 46 -7.49 15.89 -14.41
CA VAL A 46 -7.77 14.91 -15.46
C VAL A 46 -6.46 14.21 -15.84
N LEU A 47 -6.47 12.87 -15.84
CA LEU A 47 -5.29 12.06 -16.13
C LEU A 47 -5.25 11.63 -17.61
N ASN A 48 -5.36 12.59 -18.53
CA ASN A 48 -5.36 12.36 -19.98
C ASN A 48 -4.01 12.71 -20.65
N ASP A 49 -3.09 13.36 -19.94
CA ASP A 49 -1.77 13.71 -20.48
C ASP A 49 -0.99 12.45 -20.94
N PRO A 50 -0.34 12.49 -22.13
CA PRO A 50 0.40 11.35 -22.68
C PRO A 50 1.51 10.82 -21.76
N VAL A 51 2.11 11.69 -20.96
CA VAL A 51 3.20 11.34 -20.04
C VAL A 51 2.78 10.24 -19.05
N TRP A 52 1.50 10.22 -18.65
CA TRP A 52 1.00 9.20 -17.73
C TRP A 52 1.01 7.80 -18.33
N ASN A 53 1.01 7.65 -19.65
CA ASN A 53 1.07 6.35 -20.32
C ASN A 53 2.49 5.74 -20.32
N THR A 54 3.50 6.48 -19.85
CA THR A 54 4.89 5.99 -19.81
C THR A 54 5.17 5.08 -18.61
N VAL A 55 4.28 5.06 -17.62
CA VAL A 55 4.37 4.25 -16.41
C VAL A 55 3.10 3.43 -16.21
N GLU A 56 3.29 2.22 -15.67
CA GLU A 56 2.19 1.33 -15.33
C GLU A 56 1.45 1.83 -14.09
N TRP A 57 0.18 1.43 -13.97
CA TRP A 57 -0.60 1.67 -12.76
C TRP A 57 -0.07 0.78 -11.62
N GLY A 58 0.31 1.41 -10.51
CA GLY A 58 0.46 0.75 -9.21
C GLY A 58 -0.89 0.60 -8.51
N GLY A 59 -0.99 -0.37 -7.60
CA GLY A 59 -2.24 -0.64 -6.89
C GLY A 59 -2.13 -1.85 -5.96
N ASP A 60 -3.17 -2.68 -5.98
CA ASP A 60 -3.34 -3.86 -5.12
C ASP A 60 -3.20 -3.55 -3.64
N PHE A 61 -3.79 -2.43 -3.23
CA PHE A 61 -3.87 -2.08 -1.83
C PHE A 61 -4.61 -3.17 -1.05
N THR A 62 -4.19 -3.37 0.19
CA THR A 62 -4.88 -4.23 1.15
C THR A 62 -5.68 -3.35 2.08
N GLU A 63 -6.86 -3.80 2.43
CA GLU A 63 -7.72 -3.14 3.39
C GLU A 63 -7.08 -3.18 4.78
N TYR A 64 -7.11 -2.03 5.46
CA TYR A 64 -6.68 -1.94 6.86
C TYR A 64 -7.87 -2.07 7.80
N GLN A 65 -9.00 -1.48 7.42
CA GLN A 65 -10.28 -1.52 8.13
C GLN A 65 -11.42 -1.46 7.10
N PRO A 66 -12.59 -2.05 7.38
CA PRO A 66 -12.93 -2.83 8.57
C PRO A 66 -12.32 -4.24 8.64
N ASP A 67 -11.98 -4.86 7.51
CA ASP A 67 -11.49 -6.25 7.45
C ASP A 67 -10.02 -6.27 6.99
N GLU A 68 -9.11 -6.37 7.96
CA GLU A 68 -7.68 -6.21 7.73
C GLU A 68 -7.12 -7.31 6.81
N ASN A 69 -6.23 -6.92 5.90
CA ASN A 69 -5.54 -7.78 4.93
C ASN A 69 -6.45 -8.39 3.85
N THR A 70 -7.66 -7.86 3.65
CA THR A 70 -8.53 -8.25 2.54
C THR A 70 -8.39 -7.31 1.34
N PRO A 71 -8.87 -7.70 0.13
CA PRO A 71 -8.98 -6.78 -0.99
C PRO A 71 -10.02 -5.68 -0.68
N PRO A 72 -9.72 -4.40 -0.99
CA PRO A 72 -10.64 -3.30 -0.71
C PRO A 72 -11.91 -3.43 -1.55
N SER A 73 -13.05 -3.05 -0.96
CA SER A 73 -14.35 -2.98 -1.66
C SER A 73 -14.31 -2.05 -2.87
N HIS A 74 -13.50 -0.98 -2.78
CA HIS A 74 -13.30 0.02 -3.81
C HIS A 74 -11.82 0.14 -4.13
N PRO A 75 -11.34 -0.37 -5.27
CA PRO A 75 -9.93 -0.36 -5.59
C PRO A 75 -9.43 1.07 -5.79
N SER A 76 -8.17 1.28 -5.48
CA SER A 76 -7.46 2.53 -5.78
C SER A 76 -6.19 2.20 -6.54
N GLN A 77 -5.80 3.10 -7.44
CA GLN A 77 -4.61 2.98 -8.26
C GLN A 77 -3.82 4.28 -8.21
N PHE A 78 -2.53 4.18 -8.49
CA PHE A 78 -1.66 5.35 -8.54
C PHE A 78 -0.61 5.23 -9.63
N LYS A 79 -0.12 6.38 -10.10
CA LYS A 79 1.06 6.50 -10.96
C LYS A 79 2.02 7.49 -10.32
N ILE A 80 3.31 7.22 -10.50
CA ILE A 80 4.38 8.08 -10.02
C ILE A 80 5.24 8.44 -11.21
N LEU A 81 5.57 9.72 -11.34
CA LEU A 81 6.56 10.28 -12.24
C LEU A 81 7.39 11.29 -11.45
N TYR A 82 8.58 11.64 -11.95
CA TYR A 82 9.42 12.64 -11.31
C TYR A 82 10.23 13.42 -12.33
N ASP A 83 10.63 14.64 -11.99
CA ASP A 83 11.66 15.40 -12.69
C ASP A 83 12.73 15.87 -11.68
N GLU A 84 13.59 16.81 -12.08
CA GLU A 84 14.66 17.33 -11.22
C GLU A 84 14.16 18.13 -10.00
N LYS A 85 12.90 18.59 -10.03
CA LYS A 85 12.35 19.55 -9.06
C LYS A 85 11.11 19.03 -8.33
N TYR A 86 10.32 18.16 -8.95
CA TYR A 86 9.00 17.73 -8.49
C TYR A 86 8.80 16.22 -8.58
N LEU A 87 8.03 15.69 -7.63
CA LEU A 87 7.48 14.34 -7.65
C LEU A 87 5.99 14.44 -7.97
N TYR A 88 5.57 13.81 -9.07
CA TYR A 88 4.20 13.81 -9.53
C TYR A 88 3.53 12.51 -9.14
N ILE A 89 2.40 12.61 -8.46
CA ILE A 89 1.62 11.47 -8.02
C ILE A 89 0.21 11.66 -8.54
N ALA A 90 -0.20 10.77 -9.44
CA ALA A 90 -1.58 10.66 -9.88
C ALA A 90 -2.26 9.53 -9.12
N THR A 91 -3.44 9.78 -8.59
CA THR A 91 -4.25 8.77 -7.91
C THR A 91 -5.62 8.65 -8.57
N ARG A 92 -6.15 7.44 -8.58
CA ARG A 92 -7.50 7.14 -9.06
C ARG A 92 -8.17 6.24 -8.05
N ALA A 93 -9.22 6.73 -7.41
CA ALA A 93 -10.09 5.95 -6.54
C ALA A 93 -11.35 5.59 -7.32
N TYR A 94 -11.69 4.30 -7.40
CA TYR A 94 -12.90 3.85 -8.06
C TYR A 94 -14.06 3.87 -7.09
N ASP A 95 -15.15 4.54 -7.43
CA ASP A 95 -16.38 4.58 -6.64
C ASP A 95 -17.54 4.01 -7.46
N SER A 96 -18.39 3.19 -6.82
CA SER A 96 -19.58 2.61 -7.44
C SER A 96 -20.76 3.59 -7.57
N ALA A 97 -20.77 4.66 -6.78
CA ALA A 97 -21.83 5.68 -6.73
C ALA A 97 -21.23 7.11 -6.83
N PRO A 98 -20.60 7.46 -7.97
CA PRO A 98 -19.92 8.75 -8.13
C PRO A 98 -20.87 9.95 -8.09
N ASP A 99 -22.15 9.74 -8.41
CA ASP A 99 -23.22 10.74 -8.33
C ASP A 99 -23.56 11.14 -6.88
N SER A 100 -23.22 10.28 -5.91
CA SER A 100 -23.48 10.47 -4.49
C SER A 100 -22.32 11.16 -3.76
N ILE A 101 -21.24 11.52 -4.46
CA ILE A 101 -20.08 12.18 -3.88
C ILE A 101 -20.47 13.60 -3.44
N VAL A 102 -20.51 13.82 -2.13
CA VAL A 102 -20.89 15.13 -1.57
C VAL A 102 -19.67 16.03 -1.48
N LYS A 103 -19.68 17.15 -2.20
CA LYS A 103 -18.67 18.21 -2.06
C LYS A 103 -18.96 19.07 -0.81
N ARG A 104 -18.57 18.57 0.36
CA ARG A 104 -18.69 19.34 1.61
C ARG A 104 -17.43 20.17 1.85
N MET A 105 -17.60 21.48 1.92
CA MET A 105 -16.59 22.38 2.48
C MET A 105 -16.59 22.20 3.99
N SER A 106 -15.78 21.25 4.48
CA SER A 106 -15.58 21.07 5.90
C SER A 106 -14.27 21.69 6.36
N ARG A 107 -14.17 21.96 7.67
CA ARG A 107 -12.89 22.39 8.25
C ARG A 107 -11.89 21.26 8.07
N ARG A 108 -10.63 21.59 7.78
CA ARG A 108 -9.53 20.61 7.61
C ARG A 108 -9.44 19.55 8.74
N THR A 109 -9.92 19.89 9.94
CA THR A 109 -9.83 19.06 11.15
C THR A 109 -11.16 18.48 11.62
N SER A 110 -12.25 18.66 10.87
CA SER A 110 -13.47 17.93 11.21
C SER A 110 -13.27 16.46 10.82
N ASP A 111 -13.64 15.57 11.72
CA ASP A 111 -13.79 14.12 11.56
C ASP A 111 -14.82 13.70 10.50
N SER A 112 -15.39 14.64 9.76
CA SER A 112 -16.49 14.42 8.81
C SER A 112 -16.13 13.62 7.55
N GLY A 113 -14.95 12.98 7.49
CA GLY A 113 -14.58 12.01 6.46
C GLY A 113 -14.46 12.56 5.03
N THR A 114 -14.66 13.86 4.80
CA THR A 114 -14.64 14.47 3.47
C THR A 114 -13.47 15.45 3.36
N CYS A 115 -12.33 14.94 2.92
CA CYS A 115 -11.21 15.75 2.44
C CYS A 115 -11.01 15.46 0.95
N PHE A 116 -11.91 15.98 0.13
CA PHE A 116 -11.66 16.17 -1.29
C PHE A 116 -12.02 17.62 -1.60
N CYS A 117 -11.01 18.40 -2.00
CA CYS A 117 -11.15 19.78 -2.46
C CYS A 117 -11.92 19.85 -3.78
#